data_AF-A0AAD7A7H1-F1
#
_entry.id   AF-A0AAD7A7H1-F1
#
_cell.length_a   1.000
_cell.length_b   1.000
_cell.length_c   1.000
_cell.angle_alpha   90.00
_cell.angle_beta   90.00
_cell.angle_gamma   90.00
#
_symmetry.space_group_name_H-M   'P 1'
#
loop_
_entity.id
_entity.type
_entity.pdbx_description
1 polymer ?
#
loop_
_entity_poly.entity_id
_entity_poly.type
_entity_poly.pdbx_seq_one_letter_code
_entity_poly.pdbx_strand_id
1 'polypeptide(L)'
;KIYHAVCKVVLASLEPRSRNGEAIRFGDGVTQVAYPGILIEPMDFEELAPWLAIRNSKANHPCPKCVVHHNDLHKLSADAELRTSESMCAVFNKAKDSPATQRQEFLKSYGLQFFELFLWRFDHSDPYDAAGYDLLHYFDSGIWGKHVWPCLKEYL
;
A
#
# COMPACT_ATOMS: atom_id res chain seq x y z
N LYS A 1 7.59 -7.20 5.99
CA LYS A 1 8.74 -8.02 5.51
C LYS A 1 8.37 -9.47 5.22
N ILE A 2 7.87 -10.25 6.20
CA ILE A 2 7.47 -11.65 5.93
C ILE A 2 6.25 -11.76 5.00
N TYR A 3 5.24 -10.89 5.17
CA TYR A 3 4.09 -10.80 4.25
C TYR A 3 4.51 -10.62 2.80
N HIS A 4 5.38 -9.64 2.52
CA HIS A 4 5.96 -9.42 1.20
C HIS A 4 6.68 -10.65 0.64
N ALA A 5 7.47 -11.37 1.47
CA ALA A 5 8.14 -12.60 1.03
C ALA A 5 7.13 -13.71 0.70
N VAL A 6 6.07 -13.87 1.50
CA VAL A 6 5.00 -14.84 1.25
C VAL A 6 4.22 -14.47 -0.02
N CYS A 7 3.82 -13.22 -0.20
CA CYS A 7 3.12 -12.74 -1.40
C CYS A 7 3.96 -12.93 -2.66
N LYS A 8 5.29 -12.72 -2.59
CA LYS A 8 6.21 -13.03 -3.70
C LYS A 8 6.14 -14.49 -4.13
N VAL A 9 5.93 -15.43 -3.19
CA VAL A 9 5.81 -16.86 -3.49
C VAL A 9 4.40 -17.21 -3.98
N VAL A 10 3.37 -16.78 -3.26
CA VAL A 10 1.97 -17.10 -3.56
C VAL A 10 1.53 -16.52 -4.89
N LEU A 11 1.97 -15.30 -5.21
CA LEU A 11 1.59 -14.57 -6.42
C LEU A 11 2.66 -14.65 -7.52
N ALA A 12 3.69 -15.48 -7.35
CA ALA A 12 4.81 -15.61 -8.30
C ALA A 12 4.35 -15.88 -9.73
N SER A 13 3.31 -16.71 -9.89
CA SER A 13 2.76 -17.07 -11.19
C SER A 13 2.05 -15.91 -11.90
N LEU A 14 1.56 -14.92 -11.13
CA LEU A 14 0.83 -13.78 -11.67
C LEU A 14 1.76 -12.68 -12.18
N GLU A 15 2.98 -12.56 -11.64
CA GLU A 15 3.93 -11.53 -12.06
C GLU A 15 4.20 -11.53 -13.58
N PRO A 16 4.61 -12.65 -14.23
CA PRO A 16 4.81 -12.63 -15.69
C PRO A 16 3.50 -12.44 -16.47
N ARG A 17 2.37 -12.92 -15.92
CA ARG A 17 1.05 -12.73 -16.52
C ARG A 17 0.58 -11.28 -16.46
N SER A 18 0.96 -10.55 -15.42
CA SER A 18 0.65 -9.11 -15.30
C SER A 18 1.29 -8.30 -16.43
N ARG A 19 2.39 -8.79 -17.01
CA ARG A 19 3.11 -8.14 -18.11
C ARG A 19 2.65 -8.64 -19.48
N ASN A 20 2.52 -9.96 -19.61
CA ASN A 20 2.29 -10.60 -20.90
C ASN A 20 0.79 -10.84 -21.19
N GLY A 21 -0.05 -10.78 -20.17
CA GLY A 21 -1.44 -11.20 -20.22
C GLY A 21 -1.60 -12.72 -20.24
N GLU A 22 -2.83 -13.19 -20.04
CA GLU A 22 -3.23 -14.58 -20.21
C GLU A 22 -4.60 -14.63 -20.90
N ALA A 23 -4.76 -15.52 -21.88
CA ALA A 23 -6.04 -15.73 -22.52
C ALA A 23 -6.99 -16.46 -21.56
N ILE A 24 -8.06 -15.79 -21.15
CA ILE A 24 -9.08 -16.31 -20.24
C ILE A 24 -10.41 -16.35 -20.97
N ARG A 25 -11.13 -17.46 -20.84
CA ARG A 25 -12.52 -17.57 -21.29
C ARG A 25 -13.43 -17.01 -20.19
N PHE A 26 -14.13 -15.94 -20.49
CA PHE A 26 -15.04 -15.28 -19.56
C PHE A 26 -16.41 -15.97 -19.50
N GLY A 27 -17.23 -15.56 -18.53
CA GLY A 27 -18.55 -16.15 -18.28
C GLY A 27 -19.55 -15.98 -19.43
N ASP A 28 -19.33 -15.00 -20.30
CA ASP A 28 -20.09 -14.77 -21.53
C ASP A 28 -19.65 -15.71 -22.68
N GLY A 29 -18.64 -16.54 -22.45
CA GLY A 29 -18.09 -17.47 -23.43
C GLY A 29 -17.03 -16.85 -24.36
N VAL A 30 -16.76 -15.54 -24.25
CA VAL A 30 -15.75 -14.84 -25.04
C VAL A 30 -14.37 -15.05 -24.40
N THR A 31 -13.37 -15.34 -25.24
CA THR A 31 -11.97 -15.38 -24.80
C THR A 31 -11.33 -14.03 -25.00
N GLN A 32 -10.78 -13.46 -23.94
CA GLN A 32 -10.02 -12.20 -24.00
C GLN A 32 -8.70 -12.35 -23.26
N VAL A 33 -7.73 -11.50 -23.58
CA VAL A 33 -6.47 -11.43 -22.84
C VAL A 33 -6.70 -10.59 -21.59
N ALA A 34 -6.51 -11.20 -20.42
CA ALA A 34 -6.61 -10.56 -19.13
C ALA A 34 -5.21 -10.33 -18.55
N TYR A 35 -5.04 -9.22 -17.85
CA TYR A 35 -3.80 -8.86 -17.17
C TYR A 35 -4.08 -8.81 -15.66
N PRO A 36 -3.57 -9.76 -14.86
CA PRO A 36 -3.77 -9.73 -13.43
C PRO A 36 -3.07 -8.51 -12.81
N GLY A 37 -3.79 -7.82 -11.93
CA GLY A 37 -3.28 -6.71 -11.15
C GLY A 37 -4.01 -6.62 -9.81
N ILE A 38 -3.38 -5.95 -8.84
CA ILE A 38 -3.98 -5.57 -7.56
C ILE A 38 -4.39 -4.11 -7.67
N LEU A 39 -5.70 -3.88 -7.76
CA LEU A 39 -6.29 -2.56 -8.02
C LEU A 39 -6.83 -1.88 -6.76
N ILE A 40 -7.11 -2.64 -5.71
CA ILE A 40 -7.66 -2.13 -4.45
C ILE A 40 -7.02 -2.90 -3.30
N GLU A 41 -6.51 -2.17 -2.32
CA GLU A 41 -5.89 -2.69 -1.10
C GLU A 41 -6.54 -2.02 0.11
N PRO A 42 -7.76 -2.45 0.49
CA PRO A 42 -8.45 -1.87 1.63
C PRO A 42 -7.81 -2.42 2.90
N MET A 43 -7.16 -1.54 3.68
CA MET A 43 -6.55 -1.88 4.96
C MET A 43 -6.71 -0.72 5.93
N ASP A 44 -6.58 -0.98 7.23
CA ASP A 44 -6.33 0.09 8.19
C ASP A 44 -4.90 0.64 8.02
N PHE A 45 -4.59 1.78 8.64
CA PHE A 45 -3.29 2.41 8.43
C PHE A 45 -2.13 1.60 9.05
N GLU A 46 -2.37 0.94 10.18
CA GLU A 46 -1.42 0.09 10.89
C GLU A 46 -0.94 -1.09 10.03
N GLU A 47 -1.83 -1.66 9.22
CA GLU A 47 -1.54 -2.71 8.25
C GLU A 47 -1.00 -2.15 6.93
N LEU A 48 -1.59 -1.05 6.44
CA LEU A 48 -1.24 -0.42 5.17
C LEU A 48 0.17 0.16 5.16
N ALA A 49 0.62 0.77 6.26
CA ALA A 49 1.96 1.36 6.35
C ALA A 49 3.07 0.32 6.10
N PRO A 50 3.17 -0.80 6.85
CA PRO A 50 4.13 -1.86 6.54
C PRO A 50 3.82 -2.62 5.25
N TRP A 51 2.58 -2.58 4.73
CA TRP A 51 2.27 -3.08 3.40
C TRP A 51 2.94 -2.26 2.30
N LEU A 52 2.95 -0.94 2.41
CA LEU A 52 3.50 -0.02 1.39
C LEU A 52 4.95 0.43 1.64
N ALA A 53 5.65 -0.23 2.58
CA ALA A 53 6.99 0.19 3.04
C ALA A 53 7.02 1.61 3.59
N ILE A 54 5.90 2.09 4.12
CA ILE A 54 5.78 3.39 4.74
C ILE A 54 6.06 3.24 6.23
N ARG A 55 6.65 4.27 6.81
CA ARG A 55 6.83 4.38 8.25
C ARG A 55 5.48 4.65 8.91
N ASN A 56 5.40 4.47 10.22
CA ASN A 56 4.17 4.71 10.97
C ASN A 56 3.73 6.19 10.92
N SER A 57 2.64 6.51 11.61
CA SER A 57 2.03 7.84 11.66
C SER A 57 2.95 8.95 12.18
N LYS A 58 4.09 8.61 12.80
CA LYS A 58 5.13 9.55 13.27
C LYS A 58 6.21 9.84 12.21
N ALA A 59 6.06 9.34 10.99
CA ALA A 59 6.98 9.63 9.90
C ALA A 59 6.87 11.11 9.47
N ASN A 60 7.94 11.64 8.87
CA ASN A 60 7.88 12.97 8.26
C ASN A 60 6.86 13.04 7.12
N HIS A 61 6.68 11.94 6.38
CA HIS A 61 5.75 11.82 5.27
C HIS A 61 4.91 10.53 5.42
N PRO A 62 3.90 10.53 6.30
CA PRO A 62 3.19 9.30 6.69
C PRO A 62 2.09 8.88 5.72
N CYS A 63 1.68 9.74 4.79
CA CYS A 63 0.58 9.45 3.88
C CYS A 63 0.92 8.29 2.91
N PRO A 64 -0.01 7.33 2.71
CA PRO A 64 0.16 6.25 1.76
C PRO A 64 0.05 6.66 0.29
N LYS A 65 -0.64 7.76 0.02
CA LYS A 65 -0.90 8.26 -1.34
C LYS A 65 0.13 9.25 -1.84
N CYS A 66 0.70 10.06 -0.96
CA CYS A 66 1.53 11.20 -1.35
C CYS A 66 2.69 11.45 -0.38
N VAL A 67 3.62 12.30 -0.78
CA VAL A 67 4.77 12.72 0.04
C VAL A 67 4.48 14.00 0.84
N VAL A 68 3.23 14.23 1.25
CA VAL A 68 2.87 15.36 2.14
C VAL A 68 3.62 15.26 3.47
N HIS A 69 4.08 16.39 4.00
CA HIS A 69 4.74 16.43 5.30
C HIS A 69 3.72 16.30 6.46
N HIS A 70 4.10 15.71 7.59
CA HIS A 70 3.19 15.43 8.71
C HIS A 70 2.53 16.69 9.29
N ASN A 71 3.24 17.81 9.24
CA ASN A 71 2.70 19.11 9.67
C ASN A 71 1.58 19.63 8.76
N ASP A 72 1.48 19.11 7.53
CA ASP A 72 0.57 19.59 6.49
C ASP A 72 -0.59 18.62 6.23
N LEU A 73 -0.69 17.50 6.95
CA LEU A 73 -1.76 16.51 6.77
C LEU A 73 -3.17 17.09 6.92
N HIS A 74 -3.32 18.15 7.71
CA HIS A 74 -4.60 18.84 7.91
C HIS A 74 -5.03 19.67 6.68
N LYS A 75 -4.12 19.92 5.73
CA LYS A 75 -4.37 20.73 4.53
C LYS A 75 -4.91 19.85 3.41
N LEU A 76 -6.18 19.45 3.52
CA LEU A 76 -6.82 18.49 2.61
C LEU A 76 -6.91 18.96 1.15
N SER A 77 -6.79 20.26 0.89
CA SER A 77 -6.82 20.85 -0.46
C SER A 77 -5.42 21.20 -0.99
N ALA A 78 -4.36 20.90 -0.25
CA ALA A 78 -3.01 21.17 -0.72
C ALA A 78 -2.56 20.10 -1.72
N ASP A 79 -1.96 20.54 -2.82
CA ASP A 79 -1.33 19.64 -3.76
C ASP A 79 -0.04 19.08 -3.13
N ALA A 80 0.05 17.75 -3.10
CA ALA A 80 1.24 17.04 -2.70
C ALA A 80 1.59 16.03 -3.79
N GLU A 81 2.89 15.85 -4.05
CA GLU A 81 3.37 14.87 -5.02
C GLU A 81 2.89 13.46 -4.63
N LEU A 82 2.27 12.77 -5.58
CA LEU A 82 1.77 11.42 -5.38
C LEU A 82 2.92 10.42 -5.34
N ARG A 83 2.75 9.38 -4.52
CA ARG A 83 3.61 8.21 -4.56
C ARG A 83 3.18 7.36 -5.74
N THR A 84 4.17 6.86 -6.46
CA THR A 84 3.97 5.90 -7.55
C THR A 84 4.98 4.78 -7.42
N SER A 85 4.69 3.62 -8.02
CA SER A 85 5.65 2.52 -8.14
C SER A 85 6.98 3.03 -8.71
N GLU A 86 6.94 3.83 -9.77
CA GLU A 86 8.14 4.39 -10.41
C GLU A 86 8.95 5.29 -9.46
N SER A 87 8.31 6.29 -8.86
CA SER A 87 8.99 7.26 -8.00
C SER A 87 9.59 6.60 -6.76
N MET A 88 8.84 5.70 -6.11
CA MET A 88 9.29 5.06 -4.87
C MET A 88 10.32 3.96 -5.14
N CYS A 89 10.25 3.27 -6.29
CA CYS A 89 11.34 2.41 -6.77
C CYS A 89 12.64 3.20 -6.96
N ALA A 90 12.56 4.37 -7.60
CA ALA A 90 13.74 5.21 -7.85
C ALA A 90 14.38 5.68 -6.54
N VAL A 91 13.57 6.11 -5.57
CA VAL A 91 14.03 6.46 -4.22
C VAL A 91 14.70 5.26 -3.54
N PHE A 92 14.07 4.08 -3.57
CA PHE A 92 14.63 2.87 -2.98
C PHE A 92 15.96 2.46 -3.61
N ASN A 93 16.05 2.45 -4.94
CA ASN A 93 17.25 2.06 -5.68
C ASN A 93 18.41 3.02 -5.42
N LYS A 94 18.15 4.34 -5.34
CA LYS A 94 19.16 5.34 -4.97
C LYS A 94 19.72 5.10 -3.57
N ALA A 95 18.89 4.62 -2.65
CA ALA A 95 19.29 4.35 -1.27
C ALA A 95 20.00 3.00 -1.09
N LYS A 96 19.78 2.04 -2.00
CA LYS A 96 20.10 0.62 -1.84
C LYS A 96 21.56 0.37 -1.45
N ASP A 97 22.48 1.01 -2.17
CA ASP A 97 23.92 0.81 -2.04
C ASP A 97 24.59 1.75 -1.01
N SER A 98 23.80 2.61 -0.36
CA SER A 98 24.30 3.52 0.67
C SER A 98 24.54 2.79 2.01
N PRO A 99 25.48 3.28 2.85
CA PRO A 99 25.66 2.79 4.21
C PRO A 99 24.36 2.84 5.02
N ALA A 100 24.18 1.88 5.95
CA ALA A 100 22.89 1.69 6.64
C ALA A 100 22.31 2.97 7.26
N THR A 101 23.12 3.78 7.93
CA THR A 101 22.71 5.04 8.54
C THR A 101 22.24 6.06 7.49
N GLN A 102 23.04 6.30 6.45
CA GLN A 102 22.73 7.24 5.37
C GLN A 102 21.49 6.81 4.59
N ARG A 103 21.40 5.50 4.29
CA ARG A 103 20.22 4.89 3.66
C ARG A 103 18.97 5.11 4.48
N GLN A 104 19.04 4.89 5.80
CA GLN A 104 17.89 5.06 6.67
C GLN A 104 17.45 6.52 6.76
N GLU A 105 18.40 7.46 6.82
CA GLU A 105 18.13 8.90 6.83
C GLU A 105 17.51 9.37 5.52
N PHE A 106 18.06 8.95 4.37
CA PHE A 106 17.50 9.24 3.06
C PHE A 106 16.09 8.66 2.89
N LEU A 107 15.87 7.39 3.21
CA LEU A 107 14.51 6.81 3.12
C LEU A 107 13.53 7.49 4.08
N LYS A 108 13.99 7.94 5.26
CA LYS A 108 13.16 8.68 6.22
C LYS A 108 12.68 10.03 5.64
N SER A 109 13.46 10.71 4.80
CA SER A 109 13.02 11.94 4.14
C SER A 109 11.89 11.72 3.13
N TYR A 110 11.60 10.47 2.75
CA TYR A 110 10.45 10.10 1.93
C TYR A 110 9.40 9.30 2.72
N GLY A 111 9.57 9.15 4.04
CA GLY A 111 8.69 8.33 4.87
C GLY A 111 8.79 6.82 4.61
N LEU A 112 9.80 6.34 3.88
CA LEU A 112 9.95 4.94 3.50
C LEU A 112 10.80 4.12 4.50
N GLN A 113 10.57 2.80 4.49
CA GLN A 113 11.36 1.77 5.14
C GLN A 113 12.24 1.05 4.12
N PHE A 114 13.35 0.46 4.58
CA PHE A 114 14.24 -0.29 3.69
C PHE A 114 13.80 -1.75 3.53
N PHE A 115 12.88 -1.97 2.60
CA PHE A 115 12.63 -3.26 1.96
C PHE A 115 11.88 -3.04 0.63
N GLU A 116 12.06 -3.96 -0.30
CA GLU A 116 11.45 -3.90 -1.62
C GLU A 116 10.01 -4.43 -1.59
N LEU A 117 9.07 -3.68 -2.16
CA LEU A 117 7.68 -4.11 -2.32
C LEU A 117 7.58 -5.13 -3.45
N PHE A 118 6.80 -6.19 -3.23
CA PHE A 118 6.60 -7.19 -4.30
C PHE A 118 5.79 -6.64 -5.48
N LEU A 119 4.88 -5.70 -5.21
CA LEU A 119 4.00 -5.10 -6.21
C LEU A 119 4.70 -4.21 -7.22
N TRP A 120 5.89 -3.70 -6.91
CA TRP A 120 6.73 -2.99 -7.88
C TRP A 120 7.11 -3.84 -9.09
N ARG A 121 6.90 -5.16 -9.03
CA ARG A 121 7.17 -6.10 -10.14
C ARG A 121 5.95 -6.36 -11.03
N PHE A 122 4.79 -5.78 -10.73
CA PHE A 122 3.55 -5.92 -11.49
C PHE A 122 3.29 -4.67 -12.32
N ASP A 123 3.05 -4.81 -13.63
CA ASP A 123 2.94 -3.65 -14.54
C ASP A 123 1.62 -2.87 -14.37
N HIS A 124 0.52 -3.56 -14.07
CA HIS A 124 -0.81 -2.96 -13.89
C HIS A 124 -1.21 -2.89 -12.42
N SER A 125 -0.26 -2.59 -11.53
CA SER A 125 -0.50 -2.46 -10.10
C SER A 125 0.40 -1.38 -9.52
N ASP A 126 -0.19 -0.23 -9.19
CA ASP A 126 0.47 0.75 -8.35
C ASP A 126 -0.04 0.57 -6.92
N PRO A 127 0.79 0.11 -5.97
CA PRO A 127 0.34 -0.18 -4.61
C PRO A 127 -0.09 1.10 -3.89
N TYR A 128 0.47 2.26 -4.25
CA TYR A 128 0.09 3.53 -3.67
C TYR A 128 -1.27 3.98 -4.19
N ASP A 129 -1.55 3.78 -5.49
CA ASP A 129 -2.88 4.08 -6.04
C ASP A 129 -3.95 3.07 -5.60
N ALA A 130 -3.59 1.80 -5.43
CA ALA A 130 -4.51 0.76 -4.96
C ALA A 130 -4.86 0.92 -3.47
N ALA A 131 -4.00 1.56 -2.67
CA ALA A 131 -4.19 1.77 -1.25
C ALA A 131 -5.56 2.37 -0.92
N GLY A 132 -6.41 1.62 -0.23
CA GLY A 132 -7.72 2.03 0.22
C GLY A 132 -7.79 2.06 1.74
N TYR A 133 -8.59 2.95 2.29
CA TYR A 133 -8.89 2.91 3.72
C TYR A 133 -10.08 1.99 3.98
N ASP A 134 -9.87 0.94 4.77
CA ASP A 134 -10.93 -0.02 5.10
C ASP A 134 -11.90 0.55 6.14
N LEU A 135 -13.01 1.12 5.65
CA LEU A 135 -14.09 1.65 6.49
C LEU A 135 -14.81 0.55 7.27
N LEU A 136 -14.97 -0.64 6.70
CA LEU A 136 -15.75 -1.73 7.29
C LEU A 136 -15.00 -2.33 8.48
N HIS A 137 -13.71 -2.65 8.28
CA HIS A 137 -12.86 -3.16 9.34
C HIS A 137 -12.68 -2.12 10.45
N TYR A 138 -12.37 -0.88 10.09
CA TYR A 138 -12.01 0.12 11.08
C TYR A 138 -13.22 0.72 11.79
N PHE A 139 -14.22 1.24 11.07
CA PHE A 139 -15.35 1.91 11.70
C PHE A 139 -16.47 0.95 12.08
N ASP A 140 -16.99 0.18 11.14
CA ASP A 140 -18.25 -0.56 11.35
C ASP A 140 -18.08 -1.73 12.34
N SER A 141 -16.93 -2.42 12.31
CA SER A 141 -16.64 -3.53 13.22
C SER A 141 -15.58 -3.20 14.28
N GLY A 142 -14.69 -2.24 14.00
CA GLY A 142 -13.48 -1.96 14.77
C GLY A 142 -13.69 -1.03 15.96
N ILE A 143 -13.37 0.26 15.79
CA ILE A 143 -13.27 1.24 16.90
C ILE A 143 -14.57 1.27 17.69
N TRP A 144 -15.70 1.20 17.00
CA TRP A 144 -17.01 1.28 17.62
C TRP A 144 -17.44 -0.04 18.23
N GLY A 145 -16.95 -1.21 17.80
CA GLY A 145 -17.42 -2.51 18.29
C GLY A 145 -17.34 -2.66 19.82
N LYS A 146 -16.24 -2.21 20.43
CA LYS A 146 -16.06 -2.25 21.91
C LYS A 146 -16.75 -1.10 22.65
N HIS A 147 -17.10 -0.02 21.96
CA HIS A 147 -17.75 1.15 22.54
C HIS A 147 -19.28 1.13 22.40
N VAL A 148 -19.79 0.51 21.34
CA VAL A 148 -21.22 0.32 21.07
C VAL A 148 -21.82 -0.68 22.04
N TRP A 149 -21.12 -1.76 22.39
CA TRP A 149 -21.66 -2.78 23.29
C TRP A 149 -21.99 -2.24 24.70
N PRO A 150 -21.12 -1.46 25.37
CA PRO A 150 -21.49 -0.76 26.60
C PRO A 150 -22.73 0.14 26.46
N CYS A 151 -22.83 0.93 25.40
CA CYS A 151 -24.00 1.81 25.18
C CYS A 151 -25.28 1.01 24.92
N LEU A 152 -25.21 -0.11 24.19
CA LEU A 152 -26.36 -0.94 23.88
C LEU A 152 -26.95 -1.62 25.13
N LYS A 153 -26.10 -1.98 26.10
CA LYS A 153 -26.54 -2.54 27.39
C LYS A 153 -27.42 -1.59 28.20
N GLU A 154 -27.37 -0.29 27.97
CA GLU A 154 -28.25 0.66 28.67
C GLU A 154 -29.71 0.57 28.19
N TYR A 155 -29.97 -0.10 27.07
CA TYR A 155 -31.28 -0.23 26.43
C TYR A 155 -31.79 -1.68 26.33
N LEU A 156 -31.06 -2.64 26.91
CA LEU A 156 -31.43 -4.06 27.03
C LEU A 156 -31.74 -4.41 28.48
#